data_AF-A0A0B7BY77-F1
#
_entry.id   AF-A0A0B7BY77-F1
#
_cell.length_a   1.000
_cell.length_b   1.000
_cell.length_c   1.000
_cell.angle_alpha   90.00
_cell.angle_beta   90.00
_cell.angle_gamma   90.00
#
_symmetry.space_group_name_H-M   'P 1'
#
loop_
_entity.id
_entity.type
_entity.pdbx_description
1 polymer ?
#
loop_
_entity_poly.entity_id
_entity_poly.type
_entity_poly.pdbx_seq_one_letter_code
_entity_poly.pdbx_strand_id
1 'polypeptide(L)' 'FSSPEEAHKSITDILREEPRSVYRRRHCQDSLYYFAVDVLHVTCWFYEDTAQVVRVKPVALVPKLQPQI' A
#
# COMPACT_ATOMS: atom_id res chain seq x y z
N PHE A 1 2.62 -2.20 -14.32
CA PHE A 1 1.25 -2.69 -14.50
C PHE A 1 0.84 -2.42 -15.92
N SER A 2 0.21 -3.40 -16.55
CA SER A 2 -0.26 -3.34 -17.93
C SER A 2 -1.72 -2.85 -18.01
N SER A 3 -2.46 -2.86 -16.89
CA SER A 3 -3.80 -2.29 -16.80
C SER A 3 -4.17 -1.84 -15.36
N PRO A 4 -5.21 -0.99 -15.19
CA PRO A 4 -5.74 -0.61 -13.88
C PRO A 4 -6.25 -1.80 -13.05
N GLU A 5 -6.82 -2.81 -13.70
CA GLU A 5 -7.36 -4.01 -13.05
C GLU A 5 -6.24 -4.85 -12.44
N GLU A 6 -5.12 -4.97 -13.15
CA GLU A 6 -3.92 -5.66 -12.65
C GLU A 6 -3.33 -4.94 -11.43
N ALA A 7 -3.28 -3.60 -11.47
CA ALA A 7 -2.85 -2.80 -10.33
C ALA A 7 -3.78 -3.00 -9.13
N HIS A 8 -5.09 -2.93 -9.34
CA HIS A 8 -6.08 -3.14 -8.28
C HIS A 8 -5.96 -4.52 -7.65
N LYS A 9 -5.86 -5.57 -8.48
CA LYS A 9 -5.70 -6.95 -8.02
C LYS A 9 -4.42 -7.10 -7.20
N SER A 10 -3.29 -6.60 -7.71
CA SER A 10 -2.00 -6.68 -7.02
C SER A 10 -2.03 -5.98 -5.66
N ILE A 11 -2.65 -4.80 -5.58
CA ILE A 11 -2.83 -4.06 -4.32
C ILE A 11 -3.68 -4.87 -3.34
N THR A 12 -4.77 -5.47 -3.82
CA THR A 12 -5.70 -6.27 -3.01
C THR A 12 -5.02 -7.52 -2.48
N ASP A 13 -4.29 -8.25 -3.33
CA ASP A 13 -3.57 -9.46 -2.97
C ASP A 13 -2.52 -9.16 -1.88
N ILE A 14 -1.76 -8.06 -2.03
CA ILE A 14 -0.81 -7.61 -0.99
C ILE A 14 -1.51 -7.30 0.33
N LEU A 15 -2.60 -6.53 0.30
CA LEU A 15 -3.33 -6.17 1.52
C LEU A 15 -3.96 -7.40 2.21
N ARG A 16 -4.29 -8.44 1.44
CA ARG A 16 -4.87 -9.68 1.95
C ARG A 16 -3.81 -10.61 2.55
N GLU A 17 -2.66 -10.76 1.88
CA GLU A 17 -1.68 -11.81 2.19
C GLU A 17 -0.53 -11.35 3.10
N GLU A 18 -0.25 -10.04 3.20
CA GLU A 18 0.97 -9.60 3.89
C GLU A 18 0.85 -9.76 5.42
N PRO A 19 1.69 -10.57 6.11
CA PRO A 19 1.53 -10.89 7.53
C PRO A 19 1.74 -9.69 8.48
N ARG A 20 2.51 -8.68 8.08
CA ARG A 20 2.63 -7.38 8.78
C ARG A 20 1.34 -6.57 8.66
N SER A 21 0.52 -6.78 7.62
CA SER A 21 -0.83 -6.21 7.58
C SER A 21 -1.71 -6.79 8.69
N VAL A 22 -1.58 -8.09 9.03
CA VAL A 22 -2.34 -8.71 10.13
C VAL A 22 -1.85 -8.24 11.49
N TYR A 23 -0.52 -8.15 11.68
CA TYR A 23 0.06 -7.60 12.91
C TYR A 23 -0.28 -6.11 13.08
N ARG A 24 -0.09 -5.28 12.04
CA ARG A 24 -0.43 -3.84 12.12
C ARG A 24 -1.92 -3.60 12.23
N ARG A 25 -2.79 -4.40 11.58
CA ARG A 25 -4.25 -4.30 11.77
C ARG A 25 -4.64 -4.41 13.24
N ARG A 26 -3.93 -5.24 14.01
CA ARG A 26 -4.19 -5.45 15.44
C ARG A 26 -3.48 -4.45 16.36
N HIS A 27 -2.32 -3.92 15.95
CA HIS A 27 -1.44 -3.14 16.84
C HIS A 27 -1.19 -1.68 16.41
N CYS A 28 -1.64 -1.27 15.22
CA CYS A 28 -1.32 0.03 14.63
C CYS A 28 -2.52 0.62 13.87
N GLN A 29 -3.72 0.57 14.49
CA GLN A 29 -4.97 1.05 13.86
C GLN A 29 -4.93 2.56 13.55
N ASP A 30 -4.27 3.36 14.39
CA ASP A 30 -4.15 4.82 14.20
C ASP A 30 -2.95 5.25 13.34
N SER A 31 -2.33 4.33 12.59
CA SER A 31 -1.16 4.64 11.76
C SER A 31 -1.38 4.39 10.28
N LEU A 32 -1.04 5.38 9.45
CA LEU A 32 -1.01 5.22 8.00
C LEU A 32 0.03 4.17 7.61
N TYR A 33 -0.42 3.17 6.86
CA TYR A 33 0.46 2.23 6.19
C TYR A 33 0.78 2.72 4.79
N TYR A 34 2.03 2.56 4.37
CA TYR A 34 2.41 2.78 2.99
C TYR A 34 3.33 1.67 2.51
N PHE A 35 3.22 1.35 1.24
CA PHE A 35 4.07 0.39 0.56
C PHE A 35 4.22 0.76 -0.91
N ALA A 36 5.28 0.25 -1.54
CA ALA A 36 5.47 0.35 -2.97
C ALA A 36 5.18 -1.01 -3.61
N VAL A 37 4.47 -0.99 -4.74
CA VAL A 37 4.28 -2.15 -5.61
C VAL A 37 4.45 -1.70 -7.05
N ASP A 38 5.38 -2.34 -7.76
CA ASP A 38 5.79 -1.94 -9.11
C ASP A 38 6.15 -0.44 -9.16
N VAL A 39 5.42 0.38 -9.92
CA VAL A 39 5.64 1.83 -10.02
C VAL A 39 4.70 2.65 -9.13
N LEU A 40 3.91 2.02 -8.27
CA LEU A 40 2.91 2.68 -7.43
C LEU A 40 3.31 2.71 -5.96
N HIS A 41 3.21 3.89 -5.37
CA HIS A 41 3.20 4.11 -3.94
C HIS A 41 1.77 4.17 -3.44
N VAL A 42 1.42 3.22 -2.58
CA VAL A 42 0.08 3.04 -2.01
C VAL A 42 0.11 3.46 -0.57
N THR A 43 -0.93 4.15 -0.13
CA THR A 43 -1.14 4.56 1.27
C THR A 43 -2.54 4.15 1.68
N CYS A 44 -2.64 3.48 2.83
CA CYS A 44 -3.89 2.92 3.32
C CYS A 44 -4.01 2.97 4.84
N TRP A 45 -5.24 2.94 5.30
CA TRP A 45 -5.61 2.65 6.69
C TRP A 45 -5.91 1.17 6.85
N PHE A 46 -5.68 0.68 8.06
CA PHE A 46 -6.06 -0.65 8.48
C PHE A 46 -7.08 -0.55 9.61
N TYR A 47 -8.21 -1.22 9.40
CA TYR A 47 -9.23 -1.46 10.42
C TYR A 47 -9.16 -2.94 10.84
N GLU A 48 -10.01 -3.36 11.78
CA GLU A 48 -9.98 -4.72 12.33
C GLU A 48 -10.04 -5.82 11.25
N ASP A 49 -10.93 -5.65 10.26
CA ASP A 49 -11.21 -6.63 9.21
C ASP A 49 -10.96 -6.11 7.79
N THR A 50 -10.76 -4.80 7.64
CA THR A 50 -10.71 -4.12 6.34
C THR A 50 -9.48 -3.24 6.20
N ALA A 51 -9.14 -2.93 4.95
CA ALA A 51 -8.10 -1.97 4.60
C ALA A 51 -8.67 -0.96 3.62
N GLN A 52 -8.46 0.34 3.88
CA GLN A 52 -8.92 1.41 3.00
C GLN A 52 -7.73 2.09 2.35
N VAL A 53 -7.62 1.98 1.03
CA VAL A 53 -6.63 2.72 0.25
C VAL A 53 -7.09 4.17 0.12
N VAL A 54 -6.31 5.10 0.66
CA VAL A 54 -6.60 6.54 0.65
C VAL A 54 -5.77 7.30 -0.39
N ARG A 55 -4.66 6.72 -0.85
CA ARG A 55 -3.84 7.34 -1.89
C ARG A 55 -3.08 6.29 -2.70
N VAL A 56 -3.13 6.45 -4.02
CA VAL A 56 -2.26 5.76 -4.97
C VAL A 56 -1.59 6.81 -5.82
N LYS A 57 -0.26 6.78 -5.92
CA LYS A 57 0.51 7.68 -6.77
C LYS A 57 1.74 6.99 -7.34
N PRO A 58 2.27 7.42 -8.49
CA PRO A 58 3.55 6.91 -8.97
C PRO A 58 4.67 7.12 -7.94
N VAL A 59 5.54 6.12 -7.77
CA VAL A 59 6.73 6.20 -6.89
C VAL A 59 7.63 7.37 -7.30
N ALA A 60 7.73 7.64 -8.61
CA ALA A 60 8.49 8.76 -9.15
C ALA A 60 8.06 10.14 -8.59
N LEU A 61 6.81 10.28 -8.14
CA LEU A 61 6.25 11.48 -7.53
C LEU A 61 6.38 11.48 -5.99
N VAL A 62 7.20 10.59 -5.43
CA VAL A 62 7.50 10.52 -4.00
C VAL A 62 8.98 10.87 -3.80
N PRO A 63 9.31 12.14 -3.50
CA PRO A 63 10.71 12.58 -3.40
C PRO A 63 11.56 11.76 -2.43
N LYS A 64 10.93 11.28 -1.34
CA LYS A 64 11.60 10.46 -0.31
C LYS A 64 11.93 9.03 -0.75
N LEU A 65 11.38 8.56 -1.88
CA LEU A 65 11.62 7.23 -2.43
C LEU A 65 12.45 7.28 -3.72
N GLN A 66 12.87 8.47 -4.13
CA GLN A 66 13.83 8.60 -5.22
C GLN A 66 15.19 8.12 -4.72
N PRO A 67 15.94 7.33 -5.51
CA PRO A 67 17.31 6.97 -5.17
C PRO A 67 18.09 8.26 -4.98
N GLN A 68 18.70 8.43 -3.81
CA GLN A 68 19.62 9.54 -3.57
C GLN A 68 20.87 9.26 -4.40
N ILE A 69 21.06 10.03 -5.46
CA ILE A 69 22.27 10.02 -6.30
C ILE A 69 23.36 10.78 -5.56
#